data_AF-A0A4V3DIN1-F1
#
_entry.id   AF-A0A4V3DIN1-F1
#
_cell.length_a   1.000
_cell.length_b   1.000
_cell.length_c   1.000
_cell.angle_alpha   90.00
_cell.angle_beta   90.00
_cell.angle_gamma   90.00
#
_symmetry.space_group_name_H-M   'P 1'
#
loop_
_entity.id
_entity.type
_entity.pdbx_description
1 polymer ?
#
loop_
_entity_poly.entity_id
_entity_poly.type
_entity_poly.pdbx_seq_one_letter_code
_entity_poly.pdbx_strand_id
1 'polypeptide(L)'
;MKCLFVINEQLSDQQIERQYLLMIAMLNFDFEVNLVFMDGAHEMWLNHESHTKHLNALTMYGAKCHSFTTSFNSSEHKHDLLNQAAFNALKNDMDFIS
;
A
#
# COMPACT_ATOMS: atom_id res chain seq x y z
N MET A 1 9.68 12.26 -8.98
CA MET A 1 8.84 12.66 -7.81
C MET A 1 8.25 11.41 -7.18
N LYS A 2 7.85 11.43 -5.91
CA LYS A 2 7.35 10.23 -5.21
C LYS A 2 5.88 10.34 -4.87
N CYS A 3 5.15 9.25 -5.02
CA CYS A 3 3.76 9.11 -4.66
C CYS A 3 3.59 7.93 -3.70
N LEU A 4 2.74 8.12 -2.70
CA LEU A 4 2.35 7.08 -1.74
C LEU A 4 0.86 6.80 -1.90
N PHE A 5 0.50 5.54 -2.11
CA PHE A 5 -0.87 5.06 -2.18
C PHE A 5 -1.13 4.12 -1.02
N VAL A 6 -2.11 4.46 -0.19
CA VAL A 6 -2.52 3.64 0.96
C VAL A 6 -3.77 2.86 0.59
N ILE A 7 -3.67 1.54 0.64
CA ILE A 7 -4.72 0.59 0.31
C ILE A 7 -5.29 0.00 1.60
N ASN A 8 -6.61 0.06 1.74
CA ASN A 8 -7.34 -0.53 2.86
C ASN A 8 -8.38 -1.56 2.37
N GLU A 9 -8.88 -2.40 3.27
CA GLU A 9 -9.87 -3.43 2.96
C GLU A 9 -11.25 -2.88 2.60
N GLN A 10 -11.54 -1.61 2.92
CA GLN A 10 -12.85 -1.00 2.76
C GLN A 10 -13.07 -0.40 1.37
N LEU A 11 -12.07 -0.45 0.48
CA LEU A 11 -12.22 0.04 -0.88
C LEU A 11 -13.15 -0.88 -1.69
N SER A 12 -14.18 -0.30 -2.28
CA SER A 12 -14.99 -0.98 -3.28
C SER A 12 -14.19 -1.25 -4.57
N ASP A 13 -14.60 -2.26 -5.35
CA ASP A 13 -13.94 -2.62 -6.62
C ASP A 13 -13.79 -1.42 -7.57
N GLN A 14 -14.78 -0.53 -7.62
CA GLN A 14 -14.70 0.68 -8.46
C GLN A 14 -13.65 1.67 -7.94
N GLN A 15 -13.46 1.78 -6.63
CA GLN A 15 -12.41 2.62 -6.05
C GLN A 15 -11.03 2.02 -6.29
N ILE A 16 -10.91 0.69 -6.18
CA ILE A 16 -9.69 -0.05 -6.49
C ILE A 16 -9.30 0.17 -7.96
N GLU A 17 -10.25 0.04 -8.89
CA GLU A 17 -10.02 0.27 -10.32
C GLU A 17 -9.54 1.70 -10.60
N ARG A 18 -10.20 2.71 -10.00
CA ARG A 18 -9.79 4.11 -10.18
C ARG A 18 -8.39 4.37 -9.62
N GLN A 19 -8.05 3.80 -8.47
CA GLN A 19 -6.72 3.93 -7.91
C GLN A 19 -5.67 3.23 -8.78
N TYR A 20 -5.97 2.04 -9.30
CA TYR A 20 -5.12 1.33 -10.24
C TYR A 20 -4.79 2.19 -11.47
N LEU A 21 -5.81 2.75 -12.13
CA LEU A 21 -5.62 3.62 -13.30
C LEU A 21 -4.80 4.87 -12.96
N LEU A 22 -5.01 5.46 -11.78
CA LEU A 22 -4.24 6.61 -11.31
C LEU A 22 -2.76 6.23 -11.08
N MET A 23 -2.49 5.08 -10.46
CA MET A 23 -1.13 4.60 -10.23
C MET A 23 -0.39 4.33 -11.56
N ILE A 24 -1.07 3.72 -12.54
CA ILE A 24 -0.52 3.54 -13.88
C ILE A 24 -0.21 4.89 -14.54
N ALA A 25 -1.10 5.88 -14.42
CA ALA A 25 -0.83 7.21 -14.95
C ALA A 25 0.41 7.83 -14.31
N MET A 26 0.57 7.72 -12.98
CA MET A 26 1.75 8.22 -12.27
C MET A 26 3.04 7.54 -12.72
N LEU A 27 3.03 6.21 -12.88
CA LEU A 27 4.17 5.47 -13.43
C LEU A 27 4.54 5.95 -14.85
N ASN A 28 3.55 6.23 -15.70
CA ASN A 28 3.80 6.75 -17.06
C ASN A 28 4.39 8.17 -17.07
N PHE A 29 4.21 8.94 -16.00
CA PHE A 29 4.84 10.25 -15.83
C PHE A 29 6.15 10.20 -15.03
N ASP A 30 6.79 9.02 -14.96
CA ASP A 30 8.05 8.77 -14.25
C ASP A 30 8.01 9.11 -12.75
N PHE A 31 6.85 8.96 -12.11
CA PHE A 31 6.75 9.01 -10.66
C PHE A 31 7.17 7.68 -10.04
N GLU A 32 7.86 7.76 -8.91
CA GLU A 32 8.09 6.63 -8.04
C GLU A 32 6.82 6.35 -7.24
N VAL A 33 6.13 5.26 -7.58
CA VAL A 33 4.87 4.86 -6.95
C VAL A 33 5.13 3.81 -5.88
N ASN A 34 4.78 4.14 -4.64
CA ASN A 34 4.86 3.25 -3.48
C ASN A 34 3.44 2.90 -3.01
N LEU A 35 3.13 1.61 -2.97
CA LEU A 35 1.88 1.07 -2.46
C LEU A 35 2.09 0.57 -1.04
N VAL A 36 1.22 0.97 -0.14
CA VAL A 36 1.20 0.51 1.25
C VAL A 36 -0.15 -0.13 1.55
N PHE A 37 -0.13 -1.42 1.86
CA PHE A 37 -1.32 -2.17 2.28
C PHE A 37 -1.44 -2.16 3.80
N MET A 38 -2.63 -1.78 4.27
CA MET A 38 -3.00 -1.75 5.69
C MET A 38 -3.96 -2.88 6.03
N ASP A 39 -3.88 -3.36 7.27
CA ASP A 39 -4.93 -4.14 7.94
C ASP A 39 -5.48 -5.30 7.07
N GLY A 40 -4.63 -6.19 6.56
CA GLY A 40 -5.08 -7.39 5.81
C GLY A 40 -5.42 -7.17 4.32
N ALA A 41 -5.46 -5.91 3.86
CA ALA A 41 -5.81 -5.57 2.47
C ALA A 41 -4.92 -6.25 1.42
N HIS A 42 -3.65 -6.52 1.76
CA HIS A 42 -2.75 -7.24 0.88
C HIS A 42 -3.23 -8.67 0.60
N GLU A 43 -3.65 -9.40 1.63
CA GLU A 43 -4.17 -10.76 1.50
C GLU A 43 -5.50 -10.77 0.76
N MET A 44 -6.38 -9.79 1.04
CA MET A 44 -7.63 -9.60 0.30
C MET A 44 -7.38 -9.45 -1.20
N TRP A 45 -6.39 -8.64 -1.60
CA TRP A 45 -6.06 -8.44 -3.01
C TRP A 45 -5.48 -9.69 -3.65
N LEU A 46 -4.61 -10.42 -2.95
CA LEU A 46 -4.02 -11.67 -3.47
C LEU A 46 -5.07 -12.77 -3.68
N ASN A 47 -6.12 -12.79 -2.85
CA ASN A 47 -7.22 -13.74 -2.94
C ASN A 47 -8.26 -13.38 -4.01
N HIS A 48 -8.18 -12.19 -4.61
CA HIS A 48 -9.12 -11.72 -5.64
C HIS A 48 -8.43 -11.61 -7.00
N GLU A 49 -8.76 -12.51 -7.94
CA GLU A 49 -8.02 -12.68 -9.20
C GLU A 49 -7.80 -11.37 -9.98
N SER A 50 -8.81 -10.50 -10.03
CA SER A 50 -8.71 -9.20 -10.72
C SER A 50 -7.70 -8.27 -10.04
N HIS A 51 -7.69 -8.22 -8.71
CA HIS A 51 -6.81 -7.33 -7.95
C HIS A 51 -5.37 -7.84 -7.98
N THR A 52 -5.17 -9.16 -7.96
CA THR A 52 -3.86 -9.78 -8.18
C THR A 52 -3.29 -9.41 -9.54
N LYS A 53 -4.11 -9.37 -10.60
CA LYS A 53 -3.67 -8.91 -11.93
C LYS A 53 -3.21 -7.44 -11.91
N HIS A 54 -3.95 -6.56 -11.25
CA HIS A 54 -3.55 -5.16 -11.09
C HIS A 54 -2.23 -5.01 -10.32
N LEU A 55 -2.09 -5.73 -9.20
CA LEU A 55 -0.88 -5.70 -8.39
C LEU A 55 0.35 -6.18 -9.18
N ASN A 56 0.21 -7.27 -9.92
CA ASN A 56 1.26 -7.79 -10.78
C ASN A 56 1.65 -6.79 -11.87
N ALA A 57 0.65 -6.17 -12.53
CA ALA A 57 0.91 -5.15 -13.54
C ALA A 57 1.68 -3.97 -12.95
N LEU A 58 1.22 -3.40 -11.83
CA LEU A 58 1.88 -2.28 -11.16
C LEU A 58 3.34 -2.61 -10.80
N THR A 59 3.58 -3.81 -10.27
CA THR A 59 4.94 -4.27 -9.92
C THR A 59 5.83 -4.40 -11.16
N MET A 60 5.30 -4.92 -12.28
CA MET A 60 6.02 -4.98 -13.55
C MET A 60 6.38 -3.60 -14.11
N TYR A 61 5.52 -2.61 -13.89
CA TYR A 61 5.78 -1.21 -14.24
C TYR A 61 6.69 -0.48 -13.23
N GLY A 62 7.19 -1.16 -12.20
CA GLY A 62 8.17 -0.63 -11.26
C GLY A 62 7.59 -0.01 -9.99
N ALA A 63 6.30 -0.20 -9.71
CA ALA A 63 5.72 0.22 -8.43
C ALA A 63 6.28 -0.64 -7.28
N LYS A 64 6.62 0.00 -6.17
CA LYS A 64 7.11 -0.67 -4.95
C LYS A 64 5.92 -1.00 -4.05
N CYS A 65 5.85 -2.23 -3.56
CA CYS A 65 4.74 -2.68 -2.72
C CYS A 65 5.25 -3.04 -1.31
N HIS A 66 4.57 -2.49 -0.30
CA HIS A 66 4.86 -2.69 1.11
C HIS A 66 3.57 -3.15 1.80
N SER A 67 3.66 -4.20 2.61
CA SER A 67 2.52 -4.72 3.38
C SER A 67 2.86 -4.66 4.87
N PHE A 68 2.00 -4.01 5.65
CA PHE A 68 2.11 -3.97 7.10
C PHE A 68 1.00 -4.80 7.71
N THR A 69 1.36 -5.90 8.37
CA THR A 69 0.44 -6.67 9.21
C THR A 69 0.56 -6.17 10.65
N THR A 70 -0.40 -5.35 11.06
CA THR A 70 -0.59 -4.97 12.45
C THR A 70 -1.21 -6.14 13.20
N SER A 71 -0.40 -6.99 13.84
CA SER A 71 -0.88 -8.06 14.71
C SER A 71 -1.47 -7.48 16.00
N PHE A 72 -2.74 -7.05 15.94
CA PHE A 72 -3.52 -6.64 17.11
C PHE A 72 -3.98 -7.87 17.93
N ASN A 73 -3.04 -8.60 18.52
CA ASN A 73 -3.30 -9.71 19.45
C ASN A 73 -3.04 -9.33 20.92
N SER A 74 -3.24 -8.08 21.32
CA SER A 74 -3.30 -7.73 22.74
C SER A 74 -4.41 -6.74 23.04
N SER A 75 -5.32 -7.19 23.90
CA SER A 75 -6.57 -6.56 24.29
C SER A 75 -6.42 -5.35 25.23
N GLU A 76 -5.29 -4.63 25.27
CA GLU A 76 -5.03 -3.64 26.34
C GLU A 76 -4.67 -2.21 25.92
N HIS A 77 -4.37 -1.91 24.64
CA HIS A 77 -4.02 -0.53 24.26
C HIS A 77 -4.84 -0.03 23.07
N LYS A 78 -6.08 0.38 23.36
CA LYS A 78 -7.02 0.98 22.39
C LYS A 78 -6.71 2.44 22.02
N HIS A 79 -5.55 2.96 22.41
CA HIS A 79 -5.06 4.28 22.02
C HIS A 79 -3.53 4.26 21.93
N ASP A 80 -2.98 3.59 20.93
CA ASP A 80 -1.62 3.90 20.48
C ASP A 80 -1.68 4.33 19.01
N LEU A 81 -1.87 5.64 18.87
CA LEU A 81 -1.80 6.41 17.65
C LEU A 81 -0.66 5.89 16.76
N LEU A 82 -0.96 5.38 15.56
CA LEU A 82 0.05 5.25 14.50
C LEU A 82 1.35 4.59 15.00
N ASN A 83 1.21 3.38 15.57
CA ASN A 83 2.27 2.41 15.88
C ASN A 83 3.66 2.91 15.45
N GLN A 84 4.37 3.54 16.38
CA GLN A 84 5.58 4.34 16.15
C GLN A 84 6.63 3.56 15.32
N ALA A 85 6.61 2.22 15.42
CA ALA A 85 7.42 1.31 14.60
C ALA A 85 7.08 1.33 13.10
N ALA A 86 5.80 1.36 12.72
CA ALA A 86 5.37 1.43 11.32
C ALA A 86 5.67 2.81 10.71
N PHE A 87 5.45 3.89 11.48
CA PHE A 87 5.83 5.24 11.07
C PHE A 87 7.36 5.38 10.97
N ASN A 88 8.11 4.82 11.91
CA ASN A 88 9.58 4.82 11.86
C ASN A 88 10.13 3.95 10.74
N ALA A 89 9.48 2.83 10.40
CA ALA A 89 9.85 2.01 9.24
C ALA A 89 9.66 2.80 7.93
N LEU A 90 8.51 3.46 7.77
CA LEU A 90 8.25 4.35 6.63
C LEU A 90 9.23 5.52 6.58
N LYS A 91 9.55 6.13 7.73
CA LYS A 91 10.51 7.24 7.81
C LYS A 91 11.92 6.79 7.43
N ASN A 92 12.39 5.66 7.95
CA ASN A 92 13.72 5.14 7.63
C ASN A 92 13.83 4.74 6.14
N ASP A 93 12.76 4.22 5.55
CA ASP A 93 12.70 3.96 4.10
C ASP A 93 12.66 5.26 3.28
N MET A 94 12.05 6.34 3.78
CA MET A 94 12.11 7.66 3.14
C MET A 94 13.47 8.35 3.26
N ASP A 95 14.17 8.18 4.39
CA ASP A 95 15.51 8.71 4.62
C ASP A 95 16.57 8.02 3.74
N PHE A 96 16.34 6.78 3.28
CA PHE A 96 17.19 6.07 2.31
C PHE A 96 17.23 6.72 0.91
N ILE A 97 16.35 7.68 0.65
CA ILE A 97 16.19 8.31 -0.67
C ILE A 97 16.61 9.80 -0.63
N SER A 98 17.49 10.15 0.30
CA SER A 98 18.25 11.40 0.37
C SER A 98 19.66 11.16 -0.18
#